data_AF-A0A975Z7X0-F1
#
_entry.id   AF-A0A975Z7X0-F1
#
_cell.length_a   1.000
_cell.length_b   1.000
_cell.length_c   1.000
_cell.angle_alpha   90.00
_cell.angle_beta   90.00
_cell.angle_gamma   90.00
#
_symmetry.space_group_name_H-M   'P 1'
#
loop_
_entity.id
_entity.type
_entity.pdbx_description
1 polymer ?
#
loop_
_entity_poly.entity_id
_entity_poly.type
_entity_poly.pdbx_seq_one_letter_code
_entity_poly.pdbx_strand_id
1 'polypeptide(L)' 'MPAEIDFSGGRRGQFYKADALLNLPVYLDQRVLATLAGLASAKGVELSALINDLLKKVSN' A
#
# COMPACT_ATOMS: atom_id res chain seq x y z
N MET A 1 -6.11 -30.70 -14.72
CA MET A 1 -4.78 -30.40 -15.30
C MET A 1 -4.23 -31.70 -15.89
N PRO A 2 -3.53 -31.67 -17.03
CA PRO A 2 -2.91 -32.87 -17.60
C PRO A 2 -1.88 -33.45 -16.62
N ALA A 3 -1.81 -34.78 -16.51
CA ALA A 3 -0.88 -35.46 -15.59
C ALA A 3 0.60 -35.35 -16.01
N GLU A 4 0.85 -34.90 -17.24
CA GLU A 4 2.16 -34.88 -17.91
C GLU A 4 3.02 -33.66 -17.55
N ILE A 5 2.47 -32.70 -16.80
CA ILE A 5 3.19 -31.47 -16.47
C ILE A 5 3.98 -31.68 -15.18
N ASP A 6 5.30 -31.82 -15.30
CA ASP A 6 6.22 -31.87 -14.18
C ASP A 6 6.59 -30.44 -13.71
N PHE A 7 6.21 -30.12 -12.47
CA PHE A 7 6.51 -28.84 -11.81
C PHE A 7 7.68 -28.94 -10.83
N SER A 8 8.39 -30.08 -10.76
CA SER A 8 9.47 -30.33 -9.80
C SER A 8 10.63 -29.31 -9.86
N GLY A 9 10.84 -28.68 -11.02
CA GLY A 9 11.84 -27.61 -11.23
C GLY A 9 11.33 -26.19 -10.96
N GLY A 10 10.10 -26.03 -10.48
CA GLY A 10 9.48 -24.74 -10.21
C GLY A 10 10.27 -23.93 -9.19
N ARG A 11 10.89 -22.84 -9.61
CA ARG A 11 11.52 -21.87 -8.71
C ARG A 11 10.57 -20.72 -8.41
N ARG A 12 10.73 -20.13 -7.24
CA ARG A 12 10.02 -18.93 -6.82
C ARG A 12 10.12 -17.86 -7.92
N GLY A 13 8.99 -17.27 -8.29
CA GLY A 13 8.82 -16.55 -9.56
C GLY A 13 9.85 -15.45 -9.79
N GLN A 14 10.11 -15.13 -11.06
CA GLN A 14 11.12 -14.15 -11.50
C GLN A 14 10.99 -12.77 -10.84
N PHE A 15 9.78 -12.39 -10.43
CA PHE A 15 9.48 -11.11 -9.77
C PHE A 15 9.42 -11.20 -8.25
N TYR A 16 9.62 -12.39 -7.67
CA TYR A 16 9.63 -12.56 -6.24
C TYR A 16 10.88 -11.92 -5.64
N LYS A 17 10.68 -11.08 -4.63
CA LYS A 17 11.74 -10.49 -3.81
C LYS A 17 11.35 -10.70 -2.36
N ALA A 18 12.19 -11.43 -1.61
CA ALA A 18 11.89 -11.82 -0.22
C ALA A 18 11.64 -10.60 0.67
N ASP A 19 12.45 -9.56 0.48
CA ASP A 19 12.45 -8.35 1.28
C ASP A 19 11.93 -7.13 0.50
N ALA A 20 11.06 -7.35 -0.48
CA ALA A 20 10.48 -6.23 -1.22
C ALA A 20 9.62 -5.36 -0.31
N LEU A 21 10.00 -4.08 -0.21
CA LEU A 21 9.13 -3.03 0.31
C LEU A 21 8.28 -2.49 -0.85
N LEU A 22 6.97 -2.73 -0.77
CA LEU A 22 6.02 -2.27 -1.77
C LEU A 22 5.40 -0.94 -1.33
N ASN A 23 5.86 0.15 -1.94
CA ASN A 23 5.28 1.48 -1.75
C ASN A 23 4.12 1.67 -2.73
N LEU A 24 2.97 1.07 -2.41
CA LEU A 24 1.79 1.13 -3.27
C LEU A 24 1.08 2.49 -3.14
N PRO A 25 0.64 3.09 -4.25
CA PRO A 25 -0.21 4.28 -4.18
C PRO A 25 -1.56 3.90 -3.57
N VAL A 26 -1.99 4.68 -2.58
CA VAL A 26 -3.31 4.55 -1.95
C VAL A 26 -4.23 5.59 -2.56
N TYR A 27 -5.28 5.15 -3.22
CA TYR A 27 -6.31 6.03 -3.74
C TYR A 27 -7.36 6.28 -2.66
N LEU A 28 -7.59 7.57 -2.36
CA LEU A 28 -8.65 8.01 -1.48
C LEU A 28 -9.84 8.50 -2.31
N ASP A 29 -11.05 8.33 -1.78
CA ASP A 29 -12.22 9.02 -2.32
C ASP A 29 -11.97 10.52 -2.36
N GLN A 30 -12.44 11.19 -3.41
CA GLN A 30 -12.18 12.62 -3.64
C GLN A 30 -12.66 13.51 -2.48
N ARG A 31 -13.80 13.19 -1.87
CA ARG A 31 -14.33 13.98 -0.74
C ARG A 31 -13.49 13.77 0.52
N VAL A 32 -13.04 12.54 0.74
CA VAL A 32 -12.13 12.21 1.85
C VAL A 32 -10.81 12.96 1.68
N LEU A 33 -10.22 12.93 0.49
CA LEU A 33 -8.98 13.64 0.19
C LEU A 33 -9.11 15.16 0.43
N ALA A 34 -10.17 15.78 -0.07
CA ALA A 34 -10.42 17.21 0.13
C ALA A 34 -10.55 17.57 1.62
N THR A 35 -11.23 16.73 2.39
CA THR A 35 -11.43 16.93 3.83
C THR A 35 -10.10 16.82 4.58
N LEU A 36 -9.31 15.78 4.30
CA LEU A 36 -8.01 15.57 4.94
C LEU A 36 -7.00 16.66 4.55
N ALA A 37 -7.03 17.13 3.30
CA ALA A 37 -6.22 18.26 2.86
C ALA A 37 -6.55 19.53 3.66
N GLY A 38 -7.83 19.86 3.83
CA GLY A 38 -8.26 21.00 4.64
C GLY A 38 -7.82 20.89 6.11
N LEU A 39 -7.94 19.69 6.69
CA LEU A 39 -7.48 19.42 8.06
C LEU A 39 -5.95 19.55 8.20
N ALA A 40 -5.19 19.06 7.22
CA ALA A 40 -3.74 19.15 7.20
C ALA A 40 -3.30 20.62 7.11
N SER A 41 -3.90 21.40 6.21
CA SER A 41 -3.65 22.83 6.09
C SER A 41 -4.00 23.60 7.36
N ALA A 42 -5.15 23.32 7.98
CA ALA A 42 -5.55 23.95 9.23
C ALA A 42 -4.60 23.63 10.41
N LYS A 43 -3.98 22.44 10.37
CA LYS A 43 -2.98 22.00 11.36
C LYS A 43 -1.55 22.44 11.03
N GLY A 44 -1.30 22.99 9.85
CA GLY A 44 0.04 23.34 9.37
C GLY A 44 0.95 22.13 9.20
N VAL A 45 0.40 20.96 8.88
CA VAL A 45 1.14 19.72 8.68
C VAL A 45 0.96 19.21 7.25
N GLU A 46 1.93 18.43 6.79
CA GLU A 46 1.82 17.75 5.49
C GLU A 46 0.69 16.72 5.48
N LEU A 47 -0.06 16.67 4.38
CA LEU A 47 -1.16 15.73 4.19
C LEU A 47 -0.68 14.27 4.34
N SER A 48 0.49 13.95 3.81
CA SER A 48 1.10 12.63 3.92
C SER A 48 1.44 12.26 5.37
N ALA A 49 1.87 13.21 6.19
CA ALA A 49 2.14 12.99 7.61
C ALA A 49 0.84 12.70 8.36
N LEU A 50 -0.21 13.50 8.13
CA LEU A 50 -1.52 13.29 8.71
C LEU A 50 -2.11 11.91 8.34
N ILE A 51 -2.05 11.53 7.06
CA ILE A 51 -2.56 10.23 6.59
C ILE A 51 -1.79 9.08 7.25
N ASN A 52 -0.45 9.16 7.30
CA ASN A 52 0.37 8.13 7.92
C ASN A 52 0.03 7.95 9.41
N ASP A 53 -0.16 9.04 10.14
CA ASP A 53 -0.51 8.98 11.56
C ASP A 53 -1.91 8.38 11.78
N LEU A 54 -2.86 8.65 10.87
CA LEU A 54 -4.19 8.03 10.90
C LEU A 54 -4.11 6.52 10.61
N LEU A 55 -3.39 6.12 9.56
CA LEU A 55 -3.27 4.71 9.16
C LEU A 55 -2.57 3.86 10.23
N LYS A 56 -1.57 4.42 10.91
CA LYS A 56 -0.90 3.75 12.05
C LYS A 56 -1.84 3.46 13.21
N LYS A 57 -2.84 4.31 13.46
CA LYS A 57 -3.82 4.12 14.54
C LYS A 57 -4.85 3.03 14.24
N VAL A 58 -5.09 2.73 12.96
CA VAL A 58 -6.07 1.70 12.53
C VAL A 58 -5.41 0.33 12.35
N SER A 59 -4.10 0.30 12.11
CA SER A 59 -3.35 -0.95 11.89
C SER A 59 -2.84 -1.60 13.19
N ASN A 60 -3.27 -1.10 14.35
CA ASN A 60 -2.88 -1.56 15.70
C ASN A 60 -4.14 -1.81 16.52
#